data_AF-R7SP30-F1
#
_entry.id   AF-R7SP30-F1
#
_cell.length_a   1.000
_cell.length_b   1.000
_cell.length_c   1.000
_cell.angle_alpha   90.00
_cell.angle_beta   90.00
_cell.angle_gamma   90.00
#
_symmetry.space_group_name_H-M   'P 1'
#
loop_
_entity.id
_entity.type
_entity.pdbx_description
1 polymer ?
#
loop_
_entity_poly.entity_id
_entity_poly.type
_entity_poly.pdbx_seq_one_letter_code
_entity_poly.pdbx_strand_id
1 'polypeptide(L)'
;MARGTFKQRRGGGRSKNLVLDENGTAVSKDKLAARDRDEDDDDDDEEEEEEESEDEDEDGTAPNASQPELTRAERRELKKQKAQAAQAKKQPNGDAEDEEKEGNDPVLVNPNRSAAKHRNLSDLSAPRELSRREREEKEKKDAKERYWKLHAAGKTDEAKADLARLAKIRAEREAAQAKRKAEAEAKAAEIQQKRKEQMAKKRV
;
A
#
# COMPACT_ATOMS: atom_id res chain seq x y z
N MET A 1 -26.87 -52.63 22.30
CA MET A 1 -25.63 -51.86 22.06
C MET A 1 -25.79 -51.04 20.79
N ALA A 2 -26.32 -49.82 20.90
CA ALA A 2 -26.53 -48.93 19.77
C ALA A 2 -25.17 -48.35 19.32
N ARG A 3 -24.78 -48.64 18.08
CA ARG A 3 -23.55 -48.10 17.48
C ARG A 3 -23.90 -46.69 16.97
N GLY A 4 -23.55 -45.67 17.75
CA GLY A 4 -23.79 -44.29 17.37
C GLY A 4 -23.11 -43.97 16.04
N THR A 5 -23.86 -43.39 15.11
CA THR A 5 -23.38 -42.94 13.80
C THR A 5 -22.57 -41.64 13.94
N PHE A 6 -21.44 -41.70 14.63
CA PHE A 6 -20.51 -40.57 14.67
C PHE A 6 -19.79 -40.50 13.32
N LYS A 7 -20.14 -39.51 12.49
CA LYS A 7 -19.35 -39.16 11.30
C LYS A 7 -17.96 -38.71 11.78
N GLN A 8 -16.96 -39.60 11.75
CA GLN A 8 -15.56 -39.17 11.84
C GLN A 8 -15.32 -38.19 10.70
N ARG A 9 -15.20 -36.90 11.01
CA ARG A 9 -14.74 -35.91 10.04
C ARG A 9 -13.31 -36.30 9.68
N ARG A 10 -13.14 -37.01 8.56
CA ARG A 10 -11.83 -37.16 7.92
C ARG A 10 -11.37 -35.75 7.61
N GLY A 11 -10.34 -35.30 8.34
CA GLY A 11 -9.83 -33.94 8.29
C GLY A 11 -9.63 -33.48 6.86
N GLY A 12 -10.47 -32.53 6.45
CA GLY A 12 -10.25 -31.78 5.23
C GLY A 12 -9.02 -30.89 5.40
N GLY A 13 -8.18 -30.84 4.37
CA GLY A 13 -7.24 -29.73 4.16
C GLY A 13 -5.83 -29.90 4.69
N ARG A 14 -5.34 -31.10 5.04
CA ARG A 14 -3.89 -31.30 5.25
C ARG A 14 -3.30 -31.95 4.00
N SER A 15 -2.59 -31.16 3.20
CA SER A 15 -1.83 -31.65 2.05
C SER A 15 -0.88 -32.76 2.48
N LYS A 16 -0.82 -33.85 1.71
CA LYS A 16 0.11 -34.96 1.97
C LYS A 16 1.55 -34.62 1.60
N ASN A 17 1.75 -33.52 0.88
CA ASN A 17 3.05 -33.04 0.42
C ASN A 17 3.57 -31.93 1.34
N LEU A 18 4.41 -32.30 2.31
CA LEU A 18 5.08 -31.38 3.23
C LEU A 18 6.56 -31.25 2.83
N VAL A 19 7.08 -30.03 2.87
CA VAL A 19 8.51 -29.73 2.68
C VAL A 19 9.02 -28.92 3.86
N LEU A 20 10.27 -29.15 4.24
CA LEU A 20 10.92 -28.44 5.33
C LEU A 20 11.36 -27.06 4.83
N ASP A 21 11.00 -26.01 5.56
CA ASP A 21 11.52 -24.66 5.34
C ASP A 21 12.94 -24.52 5.90
N GLU A 22 13.56 -23.36 5.68
CA GLU A 22 14.91 -23.03 6.17
C GLU A 22 15.02 -23.09 7.71
N ASN A 23 13.89 -23.04 8.41
CA ASN A 23 13.80 -23.14 9.86
C ASN A 23 13.47 -24.58 10.33
N GLY A 24 13.44 -25.56 9.43
CA GLY A 24 13.13 -26.96 9.73
C GLY A 24 11.65 -27.24 10.03
N THR A 25 10.76 -26.31 9.72
CA THR A 25 9.31 -26.44 9.91
C THR A 25 8.68 -27.07 8.67
N ALA A 26 7.83 -28.09 8.87
CA ALA A 26 7.15 -28.76 7.76
C ALA A 26 5.96 -27.92 7.26
N VAL A 27 6.06 -27.38 6.04
CA VAL A 27 5.04 -26.53 5.40
C VAL A 27 4.49 -27.22 4.14
N SER A 28 3.18 -27.05 3.91
CA SER A 28 2.44 -27.58 2.76
C SER A 28 2.85 -26.91 1.45
N LYS A 29 3.32 -27.68 0.45
CA LYS A 29 3.61 -27.16 -0.91
C LYS A 29 2.35 -26.66 -1.62
N ASP A 30 1.23 -27.33 -1.40
CA ASP A 30 -0.04 -27.06 -2.10
C ASP A 30 -0.73 -25.78 -1.61
N LYS A 31 -0.23 -25.15 -0.54
CA LYS A 31 -0.83 -23.94 0.06
C LYS A 31 -0.56 -22.67 -0.76
N LEU A 32 0.45 -22.69 -1.64
CA LEU A 32 0.72 -21.58 -2.55
C LEU A 32 -0.32 -21.51 -3.67
N ALA A 33 -0.73 -22.66 -4.23
CA ALA A 33 -1.70 -22.70 -5.33
C ALA A 33 -3.15 -22.36 -4.92
N ALA A 34 -3.49 -22.50 -3.63
CA ALA A 34 -4.80 -22.09 -3.12
C ALA A 34 -4.85 -20.59 -2.78
N ARG A 35 -3.71 -19.97 -2.49
CA ARG A 35 -3.67 -18.53 -2.17
C ARG A 35 -3.91 -17.66 -3.41
N ASP A 36 -3.44 -18.10 -4.57
CA ASP A 36 -3.65 -17.40 -5.85
C ASP A 36 -5.00 -17.73 -6.51
N ARG A 37 -5.85 -18.56 -5.91
CA ARG A 37 -7.11 -19.02 -6.53
C ARG A 37 -8.38 -18.66 -5.76
N ASP A 38 -8.24 -18.23 -4.51
CA ASP A 38 -9.35 -17.75 -3.67
C ASP A 38 -9.46 -16.20 -3.69
N GLU A 39 -8.75 -15.50 -4.58
CA GLU A 39 -8.82 -14.04 -4.76
C GLU A 39 -9.53 -13.62 -6.08
N ASP A 40 -10.12 -14.55 -6.84
CA ASP A 40 -10.62 -14.30 -8.22
C ASP A 40 -12.12 -14.63 -8.44
N ASP A 41 -12.95 -14.82 -7.40
CA ASP A 41 -14.38 -15.19 -7.60
C ASP A 41 -15.34 -14.62 -6.54
N ASP A 42 -15.28 -13.31 -6.28
CA ASP A 42 -16.41 -12.54 -5.69
C ASP A 42 -16.22 -11.03 -5.90
N ASP A 43 -16.13 -10.59 -7.17
CA ASP A 43 -16.29 -9.17 -7.53
C ASP A 43 -17.51 -9.06 -8.45
N ASP A 44 -18.68 -9.05 -7.81
CA ASP A 44 -19.93 -8.58 -8.38
C ASP A 44 -19.78 -7.07 -8.58
N ASP A 45 -19.66 -6.68 -9.86
CA ASP A 45 -19.48 -5.32 -10.34
C ASP A 45 -20.77 -4.50 -10.11
N GLU A 46 -21.03 -4.14 -8.84
CA GLU A 46 -21.93 -3.05 -8.48
C GLU A 46 -21.13 -1.73 -8.49
N GLU A 47 -21.21 -1.03 -9.63
CA GLU A 47 -20.73 0.35 -9.79
C GLU A 47 -21.43 1.30 -8.77
N GLU A 48 -20.89 1.40 -7.56
CA GLU A 48 -21.13 2.53 -6.65
C GLU A 48 -20.05 3.60 -6.85
N GLU A 49 -20.38 4.61 -7.66
CA GLU A 49 -19.64 5.87 -7.74
C GLU A 49 -19.70 6.61 -6.38
N GLU A 50 -18.75 6.33 -5.49
CA GLU A 50 -18.47 7.17 -4.32
C GLU A 50 -17.82 8.49 -4.80
N GLU A 51 -18.62 9.56 -4.95
CA GLU A 51 -18.08 10.93 -5.01
C GLU A 51 -17.48 11.28 -3.63
N GLU A 52 -16.15 11.13 -3.51
CA GLU A 52 -15.34 11.73 -2.45
C GLU A 52 -15.42 13.26 -2.57
N SER A 53 -16.40 13.84 -1.88
CA SER A 53 -16.50 15.28 -1.63
C SER A 53 -15.54 15.61 -0.49
N GLU A 54 -14.28 15.86 -0.83
CA GLU A 54 -13.31 16.47 0.08
C GLU A 54 -13.76 17.91 0.38
N ASP A 55 -14.40 18.04 1.54
CA ASP A 55 -14.84 19.29 2.16
C ASP A 55 -13.62 19.88 2.89
N GLU A 56 -12.77 20.59 2.15
CA GLU A 56 -11.80 21.53 2.74
C GLU A 56 -12.52 22.88 2.94
N ASP A 57 -13.17 23.00 4.10
CA ASP A 57 -13.50 24.29 4.71
C ASP A 57 -12.19 25.01 5.07
N GLU A 58 -11.60 25.73 4.11
CA GLU A 58 -10.64 26.79 4.40
C GLU A 58 -11.36 28.14 4.38
N ASP A 59 -11.77 28.59 5.56
CA ASP A 59 -12.22 29.96 5.82
C ASP A 59 -11.09 30.93 5.44
N GLY A 60 -11.27 31.61 4.32
CA GLY A 60 -10.23 32.41 3.68
C GLY A 60 -10.79 33.51 2.77
N THR A 61 -11.75 34.30 3.26
CA THR A 61 -12.00 35.72 2.91
C THR A 61 -11.77 36.16 1.45
N ALA A 62 -12.86 36.34 0.70
CA ALA A 62 -13.09 37.52 -0.16
C ALA A 62 -14.58 37.63 -0.57
N PRO A 63 -15.26 38.76 -0.33
CA PRO A 63 -16.68 38.90 -0.64
C PRO A 63 -16.84 39.34 -2.10
N ASN A 64 -17.45 38.50 -2.93
CA ASN A 64 -18.03 38.98 -4.18
C ASN A 64 -19.48 38.52 -4.28
N ALA A 65 -20.34 39.34 -3.67
CA ALA A 65 -21.77 39.30 -3.83
C ALA A 65 -22.12 39.60 -5.29
N SER A 66 -22.77 38.64 -5.97
CA SER A 66 -23.79 38.82 -7.03
C SER A 66 -23.88 37.59 -7.93
N GLN A 67 -24.14 36.41 -7.36
CA GLN A 67 -24.70 35.28 -8.12
C GLN A 67 -25.88 34.74 -7.31
N PRO A 68 -27.01 34.38 -7.95
CA PRO A 68 -28.08 33.71 -7.24
C PRO A 68 -27.52 32.39 -6.70
N GLU A 69 -27.63 32.20 -5.39
CA GLU A 69 -27.34 30.94 -4.69
C GLU A 69 -28.31 29.87 -5.23
N LEU A 70 -27.95 29.26 -6.37
CA LEU A 70 -28.68 28.14 -6.93
C LEU A 70 -28.66 27.01 -5.89
N THR A 71 -29.82 26.45 -5.62
CA THR A 71 -29.95 25.37 -4.64
C THR A 71 -29.07 24.19 -5.06
N ARG A 72 -28.62 23.38 -4.08
CA ARG A 72 -27.75 22.21 -4.35
C ARG A 72 -28.34 21.27 -5.42
N ALA A 73 -29.66 21.22 -5.53
CA ALA A 73 -30.39 20.48 -6.56
C ALA A 73 -30.21 21.09 -7.96
N GLU A 74 -30.44 22.40 -8.11
CA GLU A 74 -30.29 23.10 -9.39
C GLU A 74 -28.84 23.07 -9.91
N ARG A 75 -27.86 23.11 -9.00
CA ARG A 75 -26.44 22.98 -9.36
C ARG A 75 -26.09 21.60 -9.91
N ARG A 76 -26.67 20.54 -9.35
CA ARG A 76 -26.51 19.16 -9.83
C ARG A 76 -27.15 18.96 -11.20
N GLU A 77 -28.33 19.52 -11.41
CA GLU A 77 -29.02 19.44 -12.71
C GLU A 77 -28.26 20.16 -13.82
N LEU A 78 -27.70 21.35 -13.54
CA LEU A 78 -26.85 22.06 -14.51
C LEU A 78 -25.56 21.29 -14.84
N LYS A 79 -24.92 20.66 -13.83
CA LYS A 79 -23.73 19.80 -14.05
C LYS A 79 -24.10 18.61 -14.96
N LYS A 80 -25.26 17.98 -14.72
CA LYS A 80 -25.77 16.85 -15.52
C LYS A 80 -26.10 17.25 -16.96
N GLN A 81 -26.78 18.39 -17.16
CA GLN A 81 -27.09 18.89 -18.51
C GLN A 81 -25.81 19.26 -19.28
N LYS A 82 -24.81 19.84 -18.61
CA LYS A 82 -23.53 20.20 -19.23
C LYS A 82 -22.71 18.97 -19.63
N ALA A 83 -22.75 17.91 -18.83
CA ALA A 83 -22.12 16.63 -19.14
C ALA A 83 -22.79 15.94 -20.35
N GLN A 84 -24.12 15.93 -20.40
CA GLN A 84 -24.87 15.37 -21.54
C GLN A 84 -24.60 16.15 -22.84
N ALA A 85 -24.50 17.49 -22.77
CA ALA A 85 -24.15 18.32 -23.94
C ALA A 85 -22.70 18.09 -24.42
N ALA A 86 -21.78 17.74 -23.51
CA ALA A 86 -20.40 17.38 -23.87
C ALA A 86 -20.31 15.99 -24.51
N GLN A 87 -21.14 15.05 -24.08
CA GLN A 87 -21.26 13.72 -24.69
C GLN A 87 -21.85 13.78 -26.10
N ALA A 88 -22.84 14.64 -26.34
CA ALA A 88 -23.41 14.86 -27.69
C ALA A 88 -22.41 15.48 -28.69
N LYS A 89 -21.39 16.19 -28.20
CA LYS A 89 -20.30 16.75 -29.03
C LYS A 89 -19.15 15.77 -29.28
N LYS A 90 -19.18 14.58 -28.68
CA LYS A 90 -18.18 13.50 -28.83
C LYS A 90 -18.67 12.38 -29.76
N GLN A 91 -19.37 12.73 -30.84
CA GLN A 91 -19.60 11.83 -31.98
C GLN A 91 -18.42 11.96 -32.97
N PRO A 92 -17.73 10.87 -33.34
CA PRO A 92 -16.60 10.92 -34.26
C PRO A 92 -17.10 10.93 -35.71
N ASN A 93 -17.19 12.11 -36.33
CA ASN A 93 -17.18 12.19 -37.80
C ASN A 93 -15.73 12.24 -38.27
N GLY A 94 -15.21 11.08 -38.68
CA GLY A 94 -13.90 10.93 -39.28
C GLY A 94 -13.96 9.94 -40.43
N ASP A 95 -14.33 10.42 -41.62
CA ASP A 95 -13.83 9.92 -42.89
C ASP A 95 -14.06 10.98 -43.98
N ALA A 96 -13.00 11.71 -44.30
CA ALA A 96 -12.83 12.44 -45.55
C ALA A 96 -11.36 12.78 -45.66
N GLU A 97 -10.65 11.96 -46.42
CA GLU A 97 -9.40 12.31 -47.07
C GLU A 97 -9.60 13.66 -47.79
N ASP A 98 -8.77 14.66 -47.48
CA ASP A 98 -8.56 15.77 -48.43
C ASP A 98 -7.10 16.24 -48.36
N GLU A 99 -6.41 15.76 -49.37
CA GLU A 99 -5.26 16.27 -50.07
C GLU A 99 -4.66 17.61 -49.62
N GLU A 100 -3.33 17.57 -49.55
CA GLU A 100 -2.43 18.68 -49.68
C GLU A 100 -2.91 19.71 -50.71
N LYS A 101 -3.37 20.88 -50.24
CA LYS A 101 -3.36 22.07 -51.09
C LYS A 101 -3.02 23.33 -50.32
N GLU A 102 -1.85 23.83 -50.66
CA GLU A 102 -1.36 25.20 -50.53
C GLU A 102 -2.48 26.23 -50.27
N GLY A 103 -2.54 26.71 -49.04
CA GLY A 103 -3.46 27.76 -48.64
C GLY A 103 -2.80 28.62 -47.57
N ASN A 104 -1.72 29.33 -47.92
CA ASN A 104 -1.21 30.44 -47.11
C ASN A 104 -2.16 31.64 -47.22
N ASP A 105 -3.44 31.42 -46.94
CA ASP A 105 -4.47 32.44 -46.88
C ASP A 105 -4.36 33.12 -45.50
N PRO A 106 -3.95 34.40 -45.43
CA PRO A 106 -3.77 35.10 -44.16
C PRO A 106 -5.07 35.21 -43.34
N VAL A 107 -6.23 34.87 -43.93
CA VAL A 107 -7.53 34.89 -43.25
C VAL A 107 -7.83 33.57 -42.53
N LEU A 108 -7.22 32.45 -42.93
CA LEU A 108 -7.34 31.15 -42.26
C LEU A 108 -6.27 30.91 -41.18
N VAL A 109 -5.28 31.79 -41.05
CA VAL A 109 -4.26 31.67 -40.01
C VAL A 109 -4.83 32.16 -38.68
N ASN A 110 -5.05 31.25 -37.73
CA ASN A 110 -5.50 31.59 -36.39
C ASN A 110 -4.52 32.58 -35.73
N PRO A 111 -4.94 33.82 -35.39
CA PRO A 111 -4.05 34.84 -34.83
C PRO A 111 -3.54 34.50 -33.42
N ASN A 112 -4.17 33.54 -32.71
CA ASN A 112 -3.66 32.99 -31.45
C ASN A 112 -2.64 31.85 -31.66
N ARG A 113 -2.33 31.45 -32.90
CA ARG A 113 -1.23 30.53 -33.19
C ARG A 113 0.08 31.29 -33.06
N SER A 114 0.56 31.45 -31.82
CA SER A 114 1.89 31.95 -31.54
C SER A 114 2.89 31.19 -32.41
N ALA A 115 3.64 31.90 -33.26
CA ALA A 115 4.63 31.29 -34.13
C ALA A 115 5.53 30.34 -33.32
N ALA A 116 5.59 29.07 -33.72
CA ALA A 116 6.36 28.06 -33.04
C ALA A 116 7.82 28.53 -32.97
N LYS A 117 8.27 28.95 -31.78
CA LYS A 117 9.68 29.27 -31.55
C LYS A 117 10.44 27.94 -31.57
N HIS A 118 11.05 27.62 -32.69
CA HIS A 118 11.94 26.46 -32.82
C HIS A 118 13.10 26.62 -31.80
N ARG A 119 13.08 25.80 -30.75
CA ARG A 119 14.19 25.66 -29.79
C ARG A 119 15.18 24.68 -30.40
N ASN A 120 16.43 25.11 -30.57
CA ASN A 120 17.50 24.24 -31.05
C ASN A 120 17.93 23.27 -29.94
N LEU A 121 18.34 22.04 -30.29
CA LEU A 121 18.79 21.03 -29.32
C LEU A 121 19.92 21.51 -28.40
N SER A 122 20.74 22.45 -28.86
CA SER A 122 21.81 23.08 -28.09
C SER A 122 21.29 23.90 -26.89
N ASP A 123 20.06 24.41 -26.95
CA ASP A 123 19.43 25.27 -25.93
C ASP A 123 18.79 24.44 -24.79
N LEU A 124 18.68 23.11 -24.98
CA LEU A 124 18.23 22.16 -23.95
C LEU A 124 19.38 21.66 -23.06
N SER A 125 20.64 21.91 -23.45
CA SER A 125 21.83 21.49 -22.69
C SER A 125 22.25 22.50 -21.62
N ALA A 126 21.67 23.69 -21.59
CA ALA A 126 21.92 24.66 -20.53
C ALA A 126 21.12 24.26 -19.29
N PRO A 127 21.70 24.34 -18.06
CA PRO A 127 20.99 24.00 -16.84
C PRO A 127 19.82 24.94 -16.67
N ARG A 128 18.62 24.46 -17.01
CA ARG A 128 17.38 25.20 -16.82
C ARG A 128 17.14 25.26 -15.33
N GLU A 129 17.08 26.47 -14.79
CA GLU A 129 16.66 26.68 -13.43
C GLU A 129 15.28 26.04 -13.24
N LEU A 130 15.20 25.04 -12.35
CA LEU A 130 13.95 24.34 -12.05
C LEU A 130 12.88 25.38 -11.72
N SER A 131 11.71 25.22 -12.33
CA SER A 131 10.54 26.04 -12.02
C SER A 131 10.26 25.97 -10.51
N ARG A 132 9.67 27.01 -9.93
CA ARG A 132 9.32 27.04 -8.49
C ARG A 132 8.60 25.75 -8.06
N ARG A 133 7.66 25.29 -8.89
CA ARG A 133 6.94 24.04 -8.70
C ARG A 133 7.87 22.81 -8.68
N GLU A 134 8.83 22.75 -9.60
CA GLU A 134 9.78 21.64 -9.69
C GLU A 134 10.77 21.63 -8.51
N ARG A 135 11.12 22.81 -7.96
CA ARG A 135 11.94 22.92 -6.74
C ARG A 135 11.19 22.39 -5.53
N GLU A 136 9.96 22.83 -5.33
CA GLU A 136 9.11 22.38 -4.22
C GLU A 136 8.81 20.86 -4.31
N GLU A 137 8.57 20.33 -5.51
CA GLU A 137 8.40 18.88 -5.73
C GLU A 137 9.69 18.09 -5.41
N LYS A 138 10.86 18.62 -5.78
CA LYS A 138 12.15 17.99 -5.44
C LYS A 138 12.43 18.03 -3.95
N GLU A 139 12.18 19.16 -3.29
CA GLU A 139 12.34 19.29 -1.84
C GLU A 139 11.38 18.37 -1.08
N LYS A 140 10.14 18.20 -1.56
CA LYS A 140 9.18 17.23 -1.00
C LYS A 140 9.69 15.79 -1.14
N LYS A 141 10.30 15.43 -2.28
CA LYS A 141 10.92 14.11 -2.47
C LYS A 141 12.12 13.93 -1.55
N ASP A 142 13.03 14.90 -1.51
CA ASP A 142 14.21 14.87 -0.65
C ASP A 142 13.84 14.78 0.84
N ALA A 143 12.78 15.48 1.28
CA ALA A 143 12.28 15.42 2.65
C ALA A 143 11.72 14.03 3.00
N LYS A 144 10.94 13.43 2.09
CA LYS A 144 10.44 12.07 2.25
C LYS A 144 11.58 11.05 2.31
N GLU A 145 12.57 11.17 1.42
CA GLU A 145 13.76 10.31 1.44
C GLU A 145 14.57 10.45 2.73
N ARG A 146 14.74 11.69 3.24
CA ARG A 146 15.37 11.93 4.54
C ARG A 146 14.58 11.29 5.67
N TYR A 147 13.25 11.42 5.66
CA TYR A 147 12.38 10.77 6.64
C TYR A 147 12.55 9.25 6.60
N TRP A 148 12.43 8.62 5.43
CA TRP A 148 12.62 7.17 5.27
C TRP A 148 14.02 6.72 5.69
N LYS A 149 15.06 7.49 5.36
CA LYS A 149 16.43 7.21 5.78
C LYS A 149 16.59 7.27 7.30
N LEU A 150 15.98 8.25 7.97
CA LEU A 150 15.99 8.35 9.43
C LEU A 150 15.15 7.25 10.08
N HIS A 151 14.02 6.88 9.47
CA HIS A 151 13.15 5.82 9.96
C HIS A 151 13.84 4.46 9.85
N ALA A 152 14.46 4.16 8.70
CA ALA A 152 15.27 2.97 8.51
C ALA A 152 16.47 2.91 9.48
N ALA A 153 17.06 4.07 9.81
CA ALA A 153 18.11 4.16 10.82
C ALA A 153 17.61 4.03 12.27
N GLY A 154 16.29 3.90 12.49
CA GLY A 154 15.70 3.80 13.83
C GLY A 154 15.69 5.11 14.62
N LYS A 155 15.84 6.26 13.94
CA LYS A 155 15.98 7.57 14.61
C LYS A 155 14.66 8.34 14.71
N THR A 156 13.65 7.97 13.94
CA THR A 156 12.28 8.50 14.11
C THR A 156 11.67 7.97 15.40
N ASP A 157 10.74 8.71 15.98
CA ASP A 157 10.14 8.32 17.26
C ASP A 157 9.28 7.05 17.13
N GLU A 158 8.64 6.86 15.98
CA GLU A 158 7.97 5.60 15.60
C GLU A 158 8.93 4.41 15.64
N ALA A 159 10.06 4.50 14.91
CA ALA A 159 11.01 3.40 14.84
C ALA A 159 11.69 3.14 16.20
N LYS A 160 11.95 4.18 17.00
CA LYS A 160 12.42 4.01 18.39
C LYS A 160 11.39 3.27 19.25
N ALA A 161 10.11 3.60 19.13
CA ALA A 161 9.04 2.94 19.87
C ALA A 161 8.95 1.45 19.51
N ASP A 162 9.03 1.12 18.22
CA ASP A 162 9.04 -0.27 17.75
C ASP A 162 10.29 -1.02 18.21
N LEU A 163 11.47 -0.42 18.13
CA LEU A 163 12.69 -1.00 18.66
C LEU A 163 12.59 -1.24 20.18
N ALA A 164 12.02 -0.29 20.94
CA ALA A 164 11.80 -0.45 22.37
C ALA A 164 10.81 -1.58 22.68
N ARG A 165 9.74 -1.72 21.87
CA ARG A 165 8.79 -2.84 21.98
C ARG A 165 9.48 -4.17 21.73
N LEU A 166 10.28 -4.26 20.67
CA LEU A 166 11.05 -5.46 20.35
C LEU A 166 12.09 -5.77 21.44
N ALA A 167 12.74 -4.76 22.01
CA ALA A 167 13.69 -4.93 23.11
C ALA A 167 13.02 -5.52 24.36
N LYS A 168 11.81 -5.06 24.73
CA LYS A 168 11.02 -5.64 25.83
C LYS A 168 10.74 -7.13 25.58
N ILE A 169 10.28 -7.49 24.38
CA ILE A 169 10.01 -8.89 24.03
C ILE A 169 11.29 -9.73 24.09
N ARG A 170 12.43 -9.21 23.61
CA ARG A 170 13.72 -9.90 23.71
C ARG A 170 14.11 -10.14 25.17
N ALA A 171 13.99 -9.11 26.01
CA ALA A 171 14.29 -9.21 27.44
C ALA A 171 13.38 -10.22 28.15
N GLU A 172 12.08 -10.23 27.85
CA GLU A 172 11.12 -11.20 28.41
C GLU A 172 11.46 -12.63 27.98
N ARG A 173 11.80 -12.83 26.71
CA ARG A 173 12.21 -14.15 26.19
C ARG A 173 13.51 -14.61 26.84
N GLU A 174 14.50 -13.74 26.96
CA GLU A 174 15.77 -14.05 27.61
C GLU A 174 15.55 -14.39 29.08
N ALA A 175 14.78 -13.58 29.81
CA ALA A 175 14.45 -13.86 31.21
C ALA A 175 13.68 -15.17 31.37
N ALA A 176 12.74 -15.49 30.48
CA ALA A 176 12.04 -16.76 30.49
C ALA A 176 12.97 -17.95 30.19
N GLN A 177 13.89 -17.81 29.23
CA GLN A 177 14.90 -18.83 28.94
C GLN A 177 15.87 -19.01 30.10
N ALA A 178 16.33 -17.93 30.73
CA ALA A 178 17.18 -17.97 31.91
C ALA A 178 16.48 -18.66 33.09
N LYS A 179 15.19 -18.34 33.35
CA LYS A 179 14.39 -19.03 34.37
C LYS A 179 14.26 -20.52 34.08
N ARG A 180 13.98 -20.91 32.82
CA ARG A 180 13.90 -22.33 32.42
C ARG A 180 15.24 -23.06 32.57
N LYS A 181 16.36 -22.41 32.22
CA LYS A 181 17.70 -22.98 32.39
C LYS A 181 18.05 -23.15 33.86
N ALA A 182 17.82 -22.14 34.69
CA ALA A 182 18.05 -22.21 36.14
C ALA A 182 17.20 -23.30 36.82
N GLU A 183 15.93 -23.44 36.45
CA GLU A 183 15.07 -24.51 36.98
C GLU A 183 15.56 -25.90 36.53
N ALA A 184 15.98 -26.04 35.26
CA ALA A 184 16.54 -27.29 34.75
C ALA A 184 17.85 -27.67 35.45
N GLU A 185 18.74 -26.70 35.68
CA GLU A 185 20.01 -26.90 36.39
C GLU A 185 19.78 -27.25 37.87
N ALA A 186 18.84 -26.60 38.55
CA ALA A 186 18.46 -26.93 39.93
C ALA A 186 17.91 -28.36 40.04
N LYS A 187 17.00 -28.75 39.13
CA LYS A 187 16.49 -30.13 39.05
C LYS A 187 17.59 -31.14 38.75
N ALA A 188 18.50 -30.82 37.83
CA ALA A 188 19.62 -31.69 37.50
C ALA A 188 20.58 -31.85 38.70
N ALA A 189 20.88 -30.77 39.41
CA ALA A 189 21.70 -30.80 40.61
C ALA A 189 21.04 -31.64 41.72
N GLU A 190 19.74 -31.50 41.96
CA GLU A 190 19.00 -32.31 42.94
C GLU A 190 19.01 -33.81 42.57
N ILE A 191 18.78 -34.14 41.30
CA ILE A 191 18.87 -35.53 40.81
C ILE A 191 20.28 -36.08 40.99
N GLN A 192 21.32 -35.28 40.71
CA GLN A 192 22.70 -35.69 40.92
C GLN A 192 23.02 -35.90 42.40
N GLN A 193 22.56 -35.03 43.30
CA GLN A 193 22.74 -35.21 44.75
C GLN A 193 22.02 -36.46 45.23
N LYS A 194 20.74 -36.67 44.86
CA LYS A 194 20.00 -37.90 45.18
C LYS A 194 20.70 -39.16 44.65
N ARG A 195 21.24 -39.12 43.42
CA ARG A 195 22.02 -40.24 42.85
C ARG A 195 23.31 -40.49 43.64
N LYS A 196 24.03 -39.44 44.05
CA LYS A 196 25.25 -39.56 44.87
C LYS A 196 24.93 -40.16 46.25
N GLU A 197 23.87 -39.70 46.89
CA GLU A 197 23.41 -40.24 48.19
C GLU A 197 22.99 -41.71 48.08
N GLN A 198 22.26 -42.08 47.02
CA GLN A 198 21.89 -43.48 46.77
C GLN A 198 23.12 -44.37 46.55
N MET A 199 24.12 -43.89 45.80
CA MET A 199 25.38 -44.61 45.58
C MET A 199 26.20 -44.75 46.87
N ALA A 200 26.21 -43.73 47.73
CA ALA A 200 26.86 -43.79 49.03
C ALA A 200 26.18 -44.81 49.97
N LYS A 201 24.84 -44.81 50.04
CA LYS A 201 24.08 -45.79 50.84
C LYS A 201 24.23 -47.23 50.35
N LYS A 202 24.44 -47.47 49.06
CA LYS A 202 24.64 -48.81 48.49
C LYS A 202 26.04 -49.39 48.74
N ARG A 203 27.03 -48.56 49.12
CA ARG A 203 28.41 -48.97 49.40
C ARG A 203 28.67 -49.32 50.87
N VAL A 204 27.69 -49.13 51.75
CA VAL A 204 27.68 -49.57 53.16
C VAL A 204 26.94 -50.89 53.24
#